data_AF-A0A7Y7NJ85-F1
#
_entry.id   AF-A0A7Y7NJ85-F1
#
_cell.length_a   1.000
_cell.length_b   1.000
_cell.length_c   1.000
_cell.angle_alpha   90.00
_cell.angle_beta   90.00
_cell.angle_gamma   90.00
#
_symmetry.space_group_name_H-M   'P 1'
#
loop_
_entity.id
_entity.type
_entity.pdbx_description
1 polymer ?
#
loop_
_entity_poly.entity_id
_entity_poly.type
_entity_poly.pdbx_seq_one_letter_code
_entity_poly.pdbx_strand_id
1 'polypeptide(L)'
;MSDKFDRIAINPLDYVIVGATRRYQYADDNIKSMTNNNPNNVFKQLINDTQSKLDAYKGKISESKLSEALRIAYTSELTLSMDEIVVNAGKCEGLVKSAVGKNTPVYLEFYPFGLSEFHEANPTQLLDLLDRMISSVATHAQELGSNVYSDKFNDNKVRLKKAISNQKNSGSKVINSKEVKEILWNELKKQLYKNMLTIALYYIDNLNMVRTYFNSKLLRLRHHNNDDDTTQTYKLLIPVLSSKAANISFSVDDTLLIINNSVKSIFYYGAATAEGEQSKPTPIEIPAGEEAEVTAISLGAPANKFIIFVNKDATEEGEVEIALI
;
A
#
# COMPACT_ATOMS: atom_id res chain seq x y z
N MET A 1 -21.62 -37.69 -8.24
CA MET A 1 -20.93 -37.50 -9.54
C MET A 1 -20.99 -36.05 -10.05
N SER A 2 -21.79 -35.13 -9.50
CA SER A 2 -21.83 -33.73 -9.99
C SER A 2 -20.56 -32.92 -9.67
N ASP A 3 -19.88 -33.20 -8.55
CA ASP A 3 -18.77 -32.36 -8.06
C ASP A 3 -17.45 -32.41 -8.88
N LYS A 4 -17.28 -33.40 -9.78
CA LYS A 4 -16.06 -33.51 -10.62
C LYS A 4 -16.17 -32.76 -11.95
N PHE A 5 -17.37 -32.63 -12.50
CA PHE A 5 -17.58 -31.88 -13.75
C PHE A 5 -17.48 -30.38 -13.52
N ASP A 6 -17.94 -29.89 -12.37
CA ASP A 6 -17.87 -28.48 -12.00
C ASP A 6 -16.43 -27.97 -12.01
N ARG A 7 -15.45 -28.79 -11.59
CA ARG A 7 -14.02 -28.42 -11.56
C ARG A 7 -13.40 -28.17 -12.92
N ILE A 8 -13.94 -28.76 -14.00
CA ILE A 8 -13.45 -28.56 -15.37
C ILE A 8 -13.90 -27.18 -15.91
N ALA A 9 -15.00 -26.63 -15.38
CA ALA A 9 -15.51 -25.33 -15.78
C ALA A 9 -14.81 -24.16 -15.06
N ILE A 10 -14.01 -24.42 -14.03
CA ILE A 10 -13.37 -23.39 -13.21
C ILE A 10 -12.06 -22.95 -13.86
N ASN A 11 -11.88 -21.63 -13.97
CA ASN A 11 -10.62 -21.08 -14.47
C ASN A 11 -9.51 -21.42 -13.47
N PRO A 12 -8.45 -22.15 -13.89
CA PRO A 12 -7.37 -22.51 -12.97
C PRO A 12 -6.66 -21.28 -12.37
N LEU A 13 -6.73 -20.12 -13.02
CA LEU A 13 -6.17 -18.86 -12.52
C LEU A 13 -6.94 -18.29 -11.32
N ASP A 14 -8.16 -18.74 -11.04
CA ASP A 14 -8.90 -18.35 -9.84
C ASP A 14 -8.30 -18.98 -8.57
N TYR A 15 -7.49 -20.03 -8.74
CA TYR A 15 -6.74 -20.69 -7.68
C TYR A 15 -5.28 -20.23 -7.62
N VAL A 16 -4.92 -19.08 -8.15
CA VAL A 16 -3.53 -18.61 -8.15
C VAL A 16 -3.47 -17.25 -7.46
N ILE A 17 -2.69 -17.16 -6.37
CA ILE A 17 -2.40 -15.89 -5.70
C ILE A 17 -1.06 -15.40 -6.22
N VAL A 18 -1.09 -14.32 -6.99
CA VAL A 18 0.13 -13.68 -7.51
C VAL A 18 -0.01 -12.17 -7.43
N GLY A 19 1.09 -11.48 -7.14
CA GLY A 19 1.15 -10.01 -7.19
C GLY A 19 0.87 -9.45 -8.58
N ALA A 20 0.44 -8.19 -8.66
CA ALA A 20 0.04 -7.54 -9.93
C ALA A 20 1.14 -7.55 -11.00
N THR A 21 2.40 -7.38 -10.60
CA THR A 21 3.57 -7.44 -11.50
C THR A 21 3.71 -8.81 -12.16
N ARG A 22 3.55 -9.90 -11.39
CA ARG A 22 3.64 -11.26 -11.93
C ARG A 22 2.43 -11.62 -12.79
N ARG A 23 1.22 -11.19 -12.41
CA ARG A 23 0.02 -11.32 -13.27
C ARG A 23 0.26 -10.69 -14.64
N TYR A 24 0.86 -9.49 -14.66
CA TYR A 24 1.27 -8.82 -15.89
C TYR A 24 2.32 -9.63 -16.67
N GLN A 25 3.40 -10.05 -16.01
CA GLN A 25 4.47 -10.85 -16.65
C GLN A 25 3.94 -12.16 -17.24
N TYR A 26 3.02 -12.86 -16.55
CA TYR A 26 2.42 -14.09 -17.06
C TYR A 26 1.62 -13.87 -18.35
N ALA A 27 0.80 -12.81 -18.39
CA ALA A 27 0.03 -12.48 -19.58
C ALA A 27 0.92 -12.01 -20.75
N ASP A 28 1.95 -11.21 -20.44
CA ASP A 28 2.95 -10.75 -21.42
C ASP A 28 3.76 -11.92 -22.00
N ASP A 29 4.17 -12.87 -21.16
CA ASP A 29 4.86 -14.10 -21.56
C ASP A 29 3.97 -15.01 -22.43
N ASN A 30 2.68 -15.11 -22.10
CA ASN A 30 1.71 -15.83 -22.94
C ASN A 30 1.58 -15.19 -24.34
N ILE A 31 1.50 -13.86 -24.43
CA ILE A 31 1.45 -13.13 -25.71
C ILE A 31 2.72 -13.35 -26.52
N LYS A 32 3.90 -13.24 -25.89
CA LYS A 32 5.20 -13.49 -26.55
C LYS A 32 5.28 -14.91 -27.09
N SER A 33 4.88 -15.89 -26.28
CA SER A 33 4.88 -17.29 -26.66
C SER A 33 3.90 -17.58 -27.79
N MET A 34 2.69 -17.00 -27.76
CA MET A 34 1.73 -17.08 -28.86
C MET A 34 2.26 -16.45 -30.13
N THR A 35 2.93 -15.29 -30.05
CA THR A 35 3.50 -14.57 -31.20
C THR A 35 4.62 -15.38 -31.85
N ASN A 36 5.53 -15.94 -31.04
CA ASN A 36 6.67 -16.71 -31.52
C ASN A 36 6.24 -18.06 -32.13
N ASN A 37 5.13 -18.63 -31.66
CA ASN A 37 4.64 -19.93 -32.08
C ASN A 37 3.23 -19.82 -32.70
N ASN A 38 3.07 -18.99 -33.74
CA ASN A 38 1.78 -18.73 -34.40
C ASN A 38 1.69 -19.32 -35.82
N PRO A 39 1.57 -20.66 -35.98
CA PRO A 39 1.56 -21.26 -37.30
C PRO A 39 0.39 -20.70 -38.13
N ASN A 40 0.68 -20.22 -39.34
CA ASN A 40 -0.31 -19.63 -40.24
C ASN A 40 -1.17 -18.52 -39.62
N ASN A 41 -0.67 -17.84 -38.59
CA ASN A 41 -1.37 -16.77 -37.87
C ASN A 41 -2.69 -17.17 -37.20
N VAL A 42 -2.90 -18.45 -36.89
CA VAL A 42 -4.16 -18.95 -36.29
C VAL A 42 -4.51 -18.31 -34.93
N PHE A 43 -3.52 -17.86 -34.16
CA PHE A 43 -3.71 -17.22 -32.85
C PHE A 43 -3.75 -15.69 -32.90
N LYS A 44 -3.75 -15.07 -34.09
CA LYS A 44 -3.68 -13.61 -34.25
C LYS A 44 -4.78 -12.87 -33.48
N GLN A 45 -6.01 -13.36 -33.50
CA GLN A 45 -7.10 -12.73 -32.77
C GLN A 45 -6.93 -12.86 -31.24
N LEU A 46 -6.50 -14.01 -30.75
CA LEU A 46 -6.23 -14.23 -29.31
C LEU A 46 -5.12 -13.29 -28.81
N ILE A 47 -4.07 -13.11 -29.60
CA ILE A 47 -2.98 -12.16 -29.30
C ILE A 47 -3.54 -10.75 -29.16
N ASN A 48 -4.32 -10.28 -30.14
CA ASN A 48 -4.90 -8.94 -30.13
C ASN A 48 -5.86 -8.71 -28.96
N ASP A 49 -6.76 -9.67 -28.70
CA ASP A 49 -7.72 -9.60 -27.59
C ASP A 49 -6.99 -9.56 -26.24
N THR A 50 -5.95 -10.39 -26.07
CA THR A 50 -5.16 -10.46 -24.83
C THR A 50 -4.35 -9.19 -24.63
N GLN A 51 -3.74 -8.66 -25.69
CA GLN A 51 -2.95 -7.43 -25.65
C GLN A 51 -3.81 -6.25 -25.20
N SER A 52 -5.00 -6.09 -25.78
CA SER A 52 -5.95 -5.04 -25.40
C SER A 52 -6.33 -5.10 -23.90
N LYS A 53 -6.60 -6.30 -23.37
CA LYS A 53 -6.90 -6.49 -21.95
C LYS A 53 -5.68 -6.27 -21.04
N LEU A 54 -4.50 -6.69 -21.49
CA LEU A 54 -3.25 -6.48 -20.77
C LEU A 54 -2.89 -5.00 -20.67
N ASP A 55 -3.06 -4.24 -21.75
CA ASP A 55 -2.79 -2.80 -21.78
C ASP A 55 -3.74 -2.02 -20.87
N ALA A 56 -5.04 -2.38 -20.87
CA ALA A 56 -6.01 -1.82 -19.94
C ALA A 56 -5.62 -2.10 -18.48
N TYR A 57 -5.21 -3.33 -18.16
CA TYR A 57 -4.76 -3.72 -16.82
C TYR A 57 -3.48 -2.96 -16.40
N LYS A 58 -2.49 -2.88 -17.29
CA LYS A 58 -1.22 -2.16 -17.06
C LYS A 58 -1.46 -0.67 -16.80
N GLY A 59 -2.36 -0.03 -17.56
CA GLY A 59 -2.76 1.35 -17.34
C GLY A 59 -3.25 1.59 -15.90
N LYS A 60 -4.07 0.69 -15.37
CA LYS A 60 -4.56 0.78 -13.98
C LYS A 60 -3.52 0.50 -12.91
N ILE A 61 -2.53 -0.35 -13.17
CA ILE A 61 -1.39 -0.50 -12.25
C ILE A 61 -0.65 0.84 -12.09
N SER A 62 -0.37 1.52 -13.20
CA SER A 62 0.31 2.82 -13.19
C SER A 62 -0.53 3.91 -12.52
N GLU A 63 -1.83 3.99 -12.82
CA GLU A 63 -2.76 4.93 -12.16
C GLU A 63 -2.88 4.68 -10.65
N SER A 64 -2.88 3.41 -10.22
CA SER A 64 -2.89 3.05 -8.80
C SER A 64 -1.65 3.57 -8.09
N LYS A 65 -0.46 3.41 -8.69
CA LYS A 65 0.81 3.94 -8.15
C LYS A 65 0.80 5.47 -8.06
N LEU A 66 0.29 6.14 -9.09
CA LEU A 66 0.15 7.61 -9.08
C LEU A 66 -0.83 8.08 -8.01
N SER A 67 -1.99 7.43 -7.90
CA SER A 67 -3.01 7.77 -6.89
C SER A 67 -2.48 7.63 -5.47
N GLU A 68 -1.66 6.61 -5.24
CA GLU A 68 -0.97 6.36 -3.98
C GLU A 68 0.07 7.46 -3.67
N ALA A 69 0.93 7.79 -4.63
CA ALA A 69 1.89 8.89 -4.48
C ALA A 69 1.20 10.23 -4.17
N LEU A 70 0.04 10.50 -4.80
CA LEU A 70 -0.76 11.68 -4.50
C LEU A 70 -1.36 11.66 -3.08
N ARG A 71 -1.82 10.49 -2.60
CA ARG A 71 -2.32 10.34 -1.22
C ARG A 71 -1.25 10.70 -0.19
N ILE A 72 -0.03 10.21 -0.40
CA ILE A 72 1.14 10.53 0.44
C ILE A 72 1.42 12.03 0.39
N ALA A 73 1.49 12.60 -0.80
CA ALA A 73 1.76 14.03 -0.99
C ALA A 73 0.71 14.91 -0.28
N TYR A 74 -0.58 14.59 -0.39
CA TYR A 74 -1.64 15.37 0.26
C TYR A 74 -1.69 15.19 1.78
N THR A 75 -1.32 14.02 2.29
CA THR A 75 -1.18 13.80 3.74
C THR A 75 -0.02 14.63 4.30
N SER A 76 1.09 14.71 3.55
CA SER A 76 2.20 15.61 3.88
C SER A 76 1.79 17.08 3.81
N GLU A 77 1.06 17.51 2.78
CA GLU A 77 0.55 18.88 2.64
C GLU A 77 -0.35 19.27 3.82
N LEU A 78 -1.23 18.36 4.25
CA LEU A 78 -2.09 18.56 5.42
C LEU A 78 -1.26 18.76 6.69
N THR A 79 -0.29 17.87 6.93
CA THR A 79 0.58 17.93 8.12
C THR A 79 1.36 19.24 8.17
N LEU A 80 2.00 19.63 7.06
CA LEU A 80 2.73 20.89 6.96
C LEU A 80 1.84 22.11 7.19
N SER A 81 0.60 22.07 6.69
CA SER A 81 -0.35 23.16 6.90
C SER A 81 -0.74 23.30 8.39
N MET A 82 -0.91 22.18 9.09
CA MET A 82 -1.19 22.17 10.54
C MET A 82 0.00 22.72 11.33
N ASP A 83 1.22 22.28 11.01
CA ASP A 83 2.43 22.77 11.67
C ASP A 83 2.64 24.28 11.46
N GLU A 84 2.41 24.78 10.24
CA GLU A 84 2.48 26.21 9.93
C GLU A 84 1.46 27.04 10.74
N ILE A 85 0.26 26.49 10.97
CA ILE A 85 -0.76 27.12 11.83
C ILE A 85 -0.28 27.22 13.26
N VAL A 86 0.22 26.12 13.84
CA VAL A 86 0.72 26.08 15.22
C VAL A 86 1.87 27.08 15.40
N VAL A 87 2.81 27.13 14.46
CA VAL A 87 3.93 28.08 14.50
C VAL A 87 3.44 29.53 14.43
N ASN A 88 2.49 29.84 13.55
CA ASN A 88 1.95 31.19 13.42
C ASN A 88 1.11 31.58 14.64
N ALA A 89 0.35 30.65 15.23
CA ALA A 89 -0.34 30.86 16.50
C ALA A 89 0.65 31.18 17.62
N GLY A 90 1.75 30.42 17.75
CA GLY A 90 2.78 30.71 18.77
C GLY A 90 3.44 32.08 18.60
N LYS A 91 3.73 32.50 17.38
CA LYS A 91 4.25 33.85 17.11
C LYS A 91 3.24 34.95 17.44
N CYS A 92 1.97 34.71 17.11
CA CYS A 92 0.89 35.64 17.45
C CYS A 92 0.68 35.73 18.97
N GLU A 93 0.77 34.62 19.71
CA GLU A 93 0.68 34.61 21.16
C GLU A 93 1.76 35.49 21.80
N GLY A 94 3.01 35.41 21.32
CA GLY A 94 4.09 36.28 21.77
C GLY A 94 3.77 37.76 21.59
N LEU A 95 3.16 38.12 20.46
CA LEU A 95 2.71 39.49 20.18
C LEU A 95 1.58 39.92 21.14
N VAL A 96 0.52 39.12 21.25
CA VAL A 96 -0.64 39.41 22.12
C VAL A 96 -0.18 39.55 23.56
N LYS A 97 0.64 38.62 24.06
CA LYS A 97 1.19 38.66 25.42
C LYS A 97 2.03 39.92 25.66
N SER A 98 2.79 40.38 24.67
CA SER A 98 3.57 41.62 24.77
C SER A 98 2.69 42.87 24.78
N ALA A 99 1.58 42.88 24.03
CA ALA A 99 0.72 44.04 23.89
C ALA A 99 -0.23 44.22 25.09
N VAL A 100 -0.86 43.14 25.55
CA VAL A 100 -1.92 43.20 26.57
C VAL A 100 -1.60 42.44 27.85
N GLY A 101 -0.48 41.73 27.93
CA GLY A 101 -0.13 40.88 29.07
C GLY A 101 -0.83 39.52 29.06
N LYS A 102 -0.25 38.53 29.76
CA LYS A 102 -0.83 37.19 29.90
C LYS A 102 -2.01 37.22 30.88
N ASN A 103 -3.02 36.37 30.66
CA ASN A 103 -4.22 36.21 31.52
C ASN A 103 -5.12 37.44 31.62
N THR A 104 -4.98 38.42 30.73
CA THR A 104 -5.97 39.49 30.61
C THR A 104 -7.20 38.99 29.85
N PRO A 105 -8.37 39.64 30.00
CA PRO A 105 -9.56 39.27 29.24
C PRO A 105 -9.29 39.19 27.73
N VAL A 106 -8.56 40.17 27.19
CA VAL A 106 -8.17 40.18 25.76
C VAL A 106 -7.32 38.97 25.40
N TYR A 107 -6.29 38.63 26.20
CA TYR A 107 -5.48 37.44 25.92
C TYR A 107 -6.31 36.15 25.90
N LEU A 108 -7.28 36.02 26.82
CA LEU A 108 -8.15 34.84 26.89
C LEU A 108 -9.15 34.73 25.74
N GLU A 109 -9.46 35.83 25.04
CA GLU A 109 -10.25 35.77 23.79
C GLU A 109 -9.50 35.05 22.66
N PHE A 110 -8.17 35.24 22.59
CA PHE A 110 -7.32 34.56 21.61
C PHE A 110 -7.01 33.12 22.03
N TYR A 111 -6.64 32.93 23.30
CA TYR A 111 -6.06 31.69 23.82
C TYR A 111 -6.71 31.26 25.15
N PRO A 112 -8.00 30.89 25.17
CA PRO A 112 -8.70 30.51 26.39
C PRO A 112 -8.07 29.31 27.10
N PHE A 113 -7.43 28.41 26.34
CA PHE A 113 -6.72 27.24 26.84
C PHE A 113 -5.22 27.28 26.55
N GLY A 114 -4.67 28.44 26.17
CA GLY A 114 -3.28 28.55 25.73
C GLY A 114 -3.01 27.84 24.40
N LEU A 115 -1.73 27.74 24.00
CA LEU A 115 -1.34 27.12 22.73
C LEU A 115 -1.61 25.61 22.64
N SER A 116 -1.81 24.91 23.76
CA SER A 116 -2.08 23.46 23.74
C SER A 116 -3.32 23.12 22.91
N GLU A 117 -4.31 24.01 22.84
CA GLU A 117 -5.50 23.80 22.00
C GLU A 117 -5.16 23.67 20.51
N PHE A 118 -4.10 24.33 20.02
CA PHE A 118 -3.66 24.21 18.62
C PHE A 118 -2.88 22.92 18.38
N HIS A 119 -2.10 22.47 19.37
CA HIS A 119 -1.33 21.23 19.27
C HIS A 119 -2.22 19.99 19.30
N GLU A 120 -3.35 20.06 20.01
CA GLU A 120 -4.27 18.93 20.19
C GLU A 120 -5.46 18.96 19.19
N ALA A 121 -5.65 20.06 18.48
CA ALA A 121 -6.75 20.20 17.53
C ALA A 121 -6.56 19.34 16.28
N ASN A 122 -7.64 18.65 15.90
CA ASN A 122 -7.73 18.02 14.59
C ASN A 122 -7.91 19.06 13.47
N PRO A 123 -7.79 18.69 12.18
CA PRO A 123 -7.88 19.64 11.07
C PRO A 123 -9.17 20.47 11.03
N THR A 124 -10.30 19.91 11.43
CA THR A 124 -11.58 20.65 11.45
C THR A 124 -11.60 21.65 12.59
N GLN A 125 -11.16 21.24 13.79
CA GLN A 125 -11.06 22.13 14.95
C GLN A 125 -10.09 23.30 14.70
N LEU A 126 -8.97 23.05 14.00
CA LEU A 126 -8.03 24.11 13.62
C LEU A 126 -8.68 25.18 12.74
N LEU A 127 -9.66 24.84 11.89
CA LEU A 127 -10.39 25.84 11.11
C LEU A 127 -11.22 26.77 12.00
N ASP A 128 -11.85 26.23 13.05
CA ASP A 128 -12.63 27.01 14.01
C ASP A 128 -11.72 27.90 14.86
N LEU A 129 -10.55 27.37 15.26
CA LEU A 129 -9.52 28.14 15.96
C LEU A 129 -8.98 29.28 15.09
N LEU A 130 -8.75 29.04 13.80
CA LEU A 130 -8.35 30.08 12.86
C LEU A 130 -9.42 31.17 12.73
N ASP A 131 -10.70 30.81 12.69
CA ASP A 131 -11.80 31.78 12.66
C ASP A 131 -11.83 32.68 13.91
N ARG A 132 -11.61 32.09 15.08
CA ARG A 132 -11.45 32.85 16.32
C ARG A 132 -10.25 33.79 16.23
N MET A 133 -9.09 33.29 15.80
CA MET A 133 -7.88 34.10 15.66
C MET A 133 -8.06 35.28 14.70
N ILE A 134 -8.66 35.04 13.53
CA ILE A 134 -8.96 36.09 12.53
C ILE A 134 -9.85 37.17 13.15
N SER A 135 -10.91 36.77 13.84
CA SER A 135 -11.85 37.69 14.49
C SER A 135 -11.17 38.49 15.60
N SER A 136 -10.45 37.82 16.51
CA SER A 136 -9.76 38.47 17.62
C SER A 136 -8.66 39.42 17.15
N VAL A 137 -7.85 39.05 16.14
CA VAL A 137 -6.84 39.97 15.57
C VAL A 137 -7.53 41.21 14.97
N ALA A 138 -8.64 41.04 14.27
CA ALA A 138 -9.37 42.15 13.67
C ALA A 138 -9.97 43.09 14.74
N THR A 139 -10.51 42.53 15.83
CA THR A 139 -11.07 43.30 16.94
C THR A 139 -10.00 44.11 17.67
N HIS A 140 -8.82 43.53 17.93
CA HIS A 140 -7.74 44.16 18.71
C HIS A 140 -6.59 44.67 17.83
N ALA A 141 -6.89 45.03 16.59
CA ALA A 141 -5.91 45.44 15.59
C ALA A 141 -5.09 46.67 16.03
N GLN A 142 -5.72 47.59 16.76
CA GLN A 142 -5.08 48.83 17.22
C GLN A 142 -4.04 48.56 18.31
N GLU A 143 -4.35 47.69 19.26
CA GLU A 143 -3.47 47.27 20.35
C GLU A 143 -2.29 46.45 19.83
N LEU A 144 -2.53 45.60 18.83
CA LEU A 144 -1.50 44.76 18.22
C LEU A 144 -0.60 45.52 17.24
N GLY A 145 -1.00 46.72 16.82
CA GLY A 145 -0.26 47.57 15.89
C GLY A 145 -0.10 46.97 14.48
N SER A 146 -0.81 45.88 14.16
CA SER A 146 -0.71 45.20 12.87
C SER A 146 -1.84 44.19 12.60
N ASN A 147 -2.35 44.20 11.37
CA ASN A 147 -3.30 43.18 10.88
C ASN A 147 -2.62 41.96 10.23
N VAL A 148 -1.28 41.92 10.19
CA VAL A 148 -0.50 40.91 9.46
C VAL A 148 -0.87 39.47 9.86
N TYR A 149 -1.26 39.24 11.11
CA TYR A 149 -1.67 37.90 11.56
C TYR A 149 -3.07 37.51 11.10
N SER A 150 -4.00 38.45 10.91
CA SER A 150 -5.33 38.16 10.38
C SER A 150 -5.23 37.63 8.94
N ASP A 151 -4.42 38.29 8.10
CA ASP A 151 -4.16 37.84 6.73
C ASP A 151 -3.47 36.48 6.68
N LYS A 152 -2.44 36.27 7.52
CA LYS A 152 -1.75 34.97 7.63
C LYS A 152 -2.68 33.85 8.07
N PHE A 153 -3.57 34.09 9.04
CA PHE A 153 -4.52 33.08 9.49
C PHE A 153 -5.59 32.80 8.42
N ASN A 154 -6.02 33.81 7.67
CA ASN A 154 -6.87 33.62 6.48
C ASN A 154 -6.19 32.74 5.43
N ASP A 155 -4.93 33.03 5.09
CA ASP A 155 -4.16 32.23 4.13
C ASP A 155 -4.00 30.78 4.60
N ASN A 156 -3.62 30.59 5.87
CA ASN A 156 -3.53 29.28 6.49
C ASN A 156 -4.87 28.53 6.46
N LYS A 157 -5.98 29.22 6.70
CA LYS A 157 -7.34 28.64 6.63
C LYS A 157 -7.67 28.15 5.23
N VAL A 158 -7.37 28.96 4.20
CA VAL A 158 -7.58 28.59 2.80
C VAL A 158 -6.74 27.37 2.43
N ARG A 159 -5.45 27.36 2.81
CA ARG A 159 -4.55 26.22 2.57
C ARG A 159 -5.03 24.95 3.27
N LEU A 160 -5.37 25.02 4.55
CA LEU A 160 -5.85 23.87 5.31
C LEU A 160 -7.15 23.29 4.73
N LYS A 161 -8.12 24.13 4.36
CA LYS A 161 -9.35 23.68 3.67
C LYS A 161 -9.05 22.94 2.38
N LYS A 162 -8.10 23.46 1.59
CA LYS A 162 -7.67 22.81 0.34
C LYS A 162 -6.99 21.47 0.62
N ALA A 163 -6.09 21.41 1.59
CA ALA A 163 -5.38 20.18 1.97
C ALA A 163 -6.34 19.08 2.45
N ILE A 164 -7.32 19.42 3.30
CA ILE A 164 -8.38 18.50 3.74
C ILE A 164 -9.17 17.95 2.54
N SER A 165 -9.58 18.83 1.61
CA SER A 165 -10.31 18.43 0.40
C SER A 165 -9.49 17.49 -0.49
N ASN A 166 -8.22 17.82 -0.72
CA ASN A 166 -7.29 17.01 -1.50
C ASN A 166 -7.11 15.61 -0.89
N GLN A 167 -6.86 15.54 0.42
CA GLN A 167 -6.68 14.27 1.14
C GLN A 167 -7.94 13.40 1.01
N LYS A 168 -9.13 13.97 1.27
CA LYS A 168 -10.42 13.25 1.15
C LYS A 168 -10.63 12.70 -0.27
N ASN A 169 -10.37 13.52 -1.28
CA ASN A 169 -10.55 13.13 -2.68
C ASN A 169 -9.56 12.04 -3.13
N SER A 170 -8.36 12.00 -2.55
CA SER A 170 -7.37 10.96 -2.87
C SER A 170 -7.77 9.58 -2.34
N GLY A 171 -8.35 9.50 -1.14
CA GLY A 171 -8.85 8.24 -0.57
C GLY A 171 -9.88 7.56 -1.47
N SER A 172 -10.87 8.32 -1.96
CA SER A 172 -11.89 7.80 -2.88
C SER A 172 -11.31 7.31 -4.22
N LYS A 173 -10.28 7.99 -4.74
CA LYS A 173 -9.61 7.57 -5.98
C LYS A 173 -8.88 6.24 -5.82
N VAL A 174 -8.24 6.01 -4.67
CA VAL A 174 -7.52 4.75 -4.38
C VAL A 174 -8.48 3.56 -4.31
N ILE A 175 -9.63 3.71 -3.65
CA ILE A 175 -10.66 2.65 -3.56
C ILE A 175 -11.13 2.26 -4.95
N ASN A 176 -11.56 3.24 -5.75
CA ASN A 176 -12.03 3.00 -7.12
C ASN A 176 -10.94 2.35 -7.98
N SER A 177 -9.67 2.74 -7.81
CA SER A 177 -8.56 2.16 -8.56
C SER A 177 -8.36 0.67 -8.22
N LYS A 178 -8.47 0.28 -6.95
CA LYS A 178 -8.36 -1.13 -6.53
C LYS A 178 -9.46 -2.00 -7.12
N GLU A 179 -10.72 -1.56 -7.05
CA GLU A 179 -11.87 -2.28 -7.58
C GLU A 179 -11.78 -2.46 -9.10
N VAL A 180 -11.50 -1.37 -9.84
CA VAL A 180 -11.37 -1.41 -11.30
C VAL A 180 -10.20 -2.29 -11.73
N LYS A 181 -9.08 -2.24 -11.01
CA LYS A 181 -7.93 -3.12 -11.27
C LYS A 181 -8.31 -4.60 -11.15
N GLU A 182 -9.10 -4.97 -10.15
CA GLU A 182 -9.53 -6.37 -9.96
C GLU A 182 -10.55 -6.80 -11.03
N ILE A 183 -11.46 -5.91 -11.43
CA ILE A 183 -12.37 -6.15 -12.56
C ILE A 183 -11.57 -6.44 -13.84
N LEU A 184 -10.59 -5.59 -14.17
CA LEU A 184 -9.76 -5.77 -15.37
C LEU A 184 -8.90 -7.04 -15.29
N TRP A 185 -8.41 -7.40 -14.09
CA TRP A 185 -7.75 -8.67 -13.88
C TRP A 185 -8.67 -9.85 -14.17
N ASN A 186 -9.92 -9.80 -13.70
CA ASN A 186 -10.90 -10.85 -13.97
C ASN A 186 -11.21 -10.99 -15.46
N GLU A 187 -11.28 -9.89 -16.20
CA GLU A 187 -11.41 -9.92 -17.66
C GLU A 187 -10.19 -10.53 -18.35
N LEU A 188 -8.98 -10.15 -17.93
CA LEU A 188 -7.73 -10.71 -18.45
C LEU A 188 -7.62 -12.22 -18.14
N LYS A 189 -7.99 -12.65 -16.93
CA LYS A 189 -8.04 -14.08 -16.56
C LYS A 189 -8.96 -14.88 -17.46
N LYS A 190 -10.16 -14.36 -17.75
CA LYS A 190 -11.12 -15.01 -18.66
C LYS A 190 -10.52 -15.17 -20.06
N GLN A 191 -9.84 -14.12 -20.55
CA GLN A 191 -9.18 -14.18 -21.85
C GLN A 191 -8.01 -15.18 -21.87
N LEU A 192 -7.16 -15.20 -20.83
CA LEU A 192 -6.08 -16.17 -20.70
C LEU A 192 -6.60 -17.62 -20.65
N TYR A 193 -7.73 -17.85 -19.99
CA TYR A 193 -8.37 -19.16 -19.99
C TYR A 193 -8.89 -19.56 -21.37
N LYS A 194 -9.50 -18.63 -22.11
CA LYS A 194 -9.90 -18.83 -23.51
C LYS A 194 -8.69 -19.18 -24.40
N ASN A 195 -7.56 -18.51 -24.21
CA ASN A 195 -6.32 -18.83 -24.91
C ASN A 195 -5.88 -20.26 -24.60
N MET A 196 -5.89 -20.66 -23.33
CA MET A 196 -5.47 -21.99 -22.88
C MET A 196 -6.33 -23.09 -23.51
N LEU A 197 -7.65 -22.93 -23.49
CA LEU A 197 -8.58 -23.90 -24.10
C LEU A 197 -8.37 -24.00 -25.62
N THR A 198 -8.16 -22.87 -26.31
CA THR A 198 -7.99 -22.84 -27.76
C THR A 198 -6.67 -23.47 -28.19
N ILE A 199 -5.57 -23.18 -27.48
CA ILE A 199 -4.25 -23.76 -27.73
C ILE A 199 -4.27 -25.27 -27.42
N ALA A 200 -4.89 -25.68 -26.31
CA ALA A 200 -5.05 -27.09 -25.98
C ALA A 200 -5.84 -27.86 -27.04
N LEU A 201 -6.89 -27.25 -27.60
CA LEU A 201 -7.64 -27.86 -28.70
C LEU A 201 -6.82 -27.97 -29.99
N TYR A 202 -6.03 -26.95 -30.32
CA TYR A 202 -5.17 -26.96 -31.51
C TYR A 202 -4.04 -28.01 -31.42
N TYR A 203 -3.52 -28.24 -30.22
CA TYR A 203 -2.45 -29.21 -29.93
C TYR A 203 -2.95 -30.39 -29.08
N ILE A 204 -4.10 -30.96 -29.44
CA ILE A 204 -4.81 -31.97 -28.62
C ILE A 204 -3.94 -33.19 -28.23
N ASP A 205 -2.98 -33.56 -29.07
CA ASP A 205 -2.06 -34.69 -28.84
C ASP A 205 -0.61 -34.25 -28.53
N ASN A 206 -0.36 -32.95 -28.35
CA ASN A 206 0.97 -32.40 -28.10
C ASN A 206 0.98 -31.46 -26.89
N LEU A 207 0.83 -32.05 -25.71
CA LEU A 207 0.88 -31.32 -24.43
C LEU A 207 2.17 -30.53 -24.22
N ASN A 208 3.30 -31.00 -24.77
CA ASN A 208 4.56 -30.28 -24.68
C ASN A 208 4.49 -28.94 -25.40
N MET A 209 3.82 -28.87 -26.56
CA MET A 209 3.56 -27.61 -27.24
C MET A 209 2.62 -26.71 -26.43
N VAL A 210 1.56 -27.25 -25.81
CA VAL A 210 0.68 -26.41 -24.96
C VAL A 210 1.48 -25.74 -23.83
N ARG A 211 2.40 -26.47 -23.19
CA ARG A 211 3.26 -25.96 -22.11
C ARG A 211 4.19 -24.84 -22.54
N THR A 212 4.56 -24.73 -23.82
CA THR A 212 5.42 -23.63 -24.29
C THR A 212 4.69 -22.28 -24.32
N TYR A 213 3.35 -22.28 -24.29
CA TYR A 213 2.56 -21.03 -24.29
C TYR A 213 2.23 -20.52 -22.89
N PHE A 214 2.38 -21.35 -21.86
CA PHE A 214 1.97 -21.02 -20.50
C PHE A 214 3.09 -21.34 -19.52
N ASN A 215 3.84 -20.33 -19.13
CA ASN A 215 4.90 -20.47 -18.15
C ASN A 215 4.31 -20.58 -16.74
N SER A 216 4.03 -21.81 -16.32
CA SER A 216 3.51 -22.11 -14.99
C SER A 216 4.44 -21.65 -13.86
N LYS A 217 5.73 -21.39 -14.12
CA LYS A 217 6.63 -20.83 -13.09
C LYS A 217 6.23 -19.42 -12.64
N LEU A 218 5.49 -18.69 -13.48
CA LEU A 218 4.96 -17.36 -13.17
C LEU A 218 3.62 -17.42 -12.42
N LEU A 219 3.00 -18.60 -12.35
CA LEU A 219 1.74 -18.85 -11.64
C LEU A 219 1.96 -19.88 -10.53
N ARG A 220 1.98 -19.42 -9.28
CA ARG A 220 2.04 -20.35 -8.16
C ARG A 220 0.63 -20.77 -7.76
N LEU A 221 0.34 -22.06 -7.92
CA LEU A 221 -0.91 -22.66 -7.46
C LEU A 221 -1.12 -22.34 -5.98
N ARG A 222 -2.32 -21.90 -5.63
CA ARG A 222 -2.83 -21.96 -4.27
C ARG A 222 -2.88 -23.46 -3.94
N HIS A 223 -2.07 -23.92 -3.00
CA HIS A 223 -2.19 -25.29 -2.52
C HIS A 223 -3.63 -25.48 -2.03
N HIS A 224 -4.35 -26.42 -2.67
CA HIS A 224 -5.69 -26.80 -2.25
C HIS A 224 -5.55 -27.91 -1.22
N ASN A 225 -5.97 -27.61 0.02
CA ASN A 225 -6.03 -28.48 1.19
C ASN A 225 -6.60 -29.87 0.89
N ASN A 226 -5.78 -30.81 0.47
CA ASN A 226 -6.00 -32.21 0.75
C ASN A 226 -4.63 -32.81 1.07
N ASP A 227 -4.47 -33.07 2.36
CA ASP A 227 -3.38 -33.77 3.02
C ASP A 227 -2.13 -32.91 3.33
N ASP A 228 -1.99 -32.65 4.64
CA ASP A 228 -0.90 -32.04 5.41
C ASP A 228 -0.87 -30.50 5.60
N ASP A 229 -0.86 -30.14 6.88
CA ASP A 229 -1.29 -28.89 7.52
C ASP A 229 -0.11 -27.90 7.75
N THR A 230 0.36 -27.23 6.69
CA THR A 230 1.38 -26.14 6.79
C THR A 230 1.06 -24.88 5.98
N THR A 231 -0.13 -24.75 5.39
CA THR A 231 -0.46 -23.75 4.34
C THR A 231 -1.18 -22.47 4.82
N GLN A 232 -0.89 -21.96 6.01
CA GLN A 232 -1.40 -20.64 6.42
C GLN A 232 -0.55 -19.51 5.82
N THR A 233 -1.14 -18.68 4.95
CA THR A 233 -0.57 -17.37 4.64
C THR A 233 -0.86 -16.40 5.79
N TYR A 234 0.19 -15.90 6.42
CA TYR A 234 0.11 -14.99 7.54
C TYR A 234 0.29 -13.56 7.06
N LYS A 235 -0.79 -12.78 7.15
CA LYS A 235 -0.74 -11.33 6.98
C LYS A 235 -0.28 -10.67 8.28
N LEU A 236 0.72 -9.81 8.19
CA LEU A 236 1.26 -9.07 9.32
C LEU A 236 1.29 -7.58 9.00
N LEU A 237 0.51 -6.81 9.76
CA LEU A 237 0.60 -5.34 9.79
C LEU A 237 1.62 -4.90 10.84
N ILE A 238 2.58 -4.07 10.41
CA ILE A 238 3.71 -3.58 11.17
C ILE A 238 3.56 -2.06 11.31
N PRO A 239 3.27 -1.53 12.52
CA PRO A 239 3.12 -0.09 12.74
C PRO A 239 4.34 0.73 12.29
N VAL A 240 4.16 2.04 12.09
CA VAL A 240 5.26 2.98 11.79
C VAL A 240 6.36 2.91 12.84
N LEU A 241 7.62 3.02 12.40
CA LEU A 241 8.82 3.00 13.26
C LEU A 241 8.84 1.86 14.29
N SER A 242 8.32 0.69 13.92
CA SER A 242 8.14 -0.42 14.84
C SER A 242 8.63 -1.74 14.26
N SER A 243 8.68 -2.74 15.13
CA SER A 243 8.93 -4.12 14.74
C SER A 243 7.85 -5.04 15.26
N LYS A 244 7.59 -6.13 14.54
CA LYS A 244 6.60 -7.13 14.92
C LYS A 244 7.08 -8.53 14.55
N ALA A 245 6.92 -9.45 15.50
CA ALA A 245 7.17 -10.86 15.25
C ALA A 245 6.03 -11.44 14.39
N ALA A 246 6.42 -12.23 13.38
CA ALA A 246 5.50 -13.17 12.77
C ALA A 246 5.34 -14.35 13.73
N ASN A 247 4.12 -14.54 14.24
CA ASN A 247 3.77 -15.68 15.09
C ASN A 247 3.57 -16.95 14.24
N ILE A 248 4.64 -17.33 13.55
CA ILE A 248 4.70 -18.52 12.70
C ILE A 248 5.78 -19.45 13.24
N SER A 249 5.46 -20.74 13.35
CA SER A 249 6.45 -21.75 13.70
C SER A 249 7.06 -22.30 12.42
N PHE A 250 8.38 -22.48 12.39
CA PHE A 250 9.10 -23.05 11.26
C PHE A 250 10.25 -23.98 11.74
N SER A 251 10.52 -25.03 10.97
CA SER A 251 11.65 -25.94 11.11
C SER A 251 12.91 -25.40 10.42
N VAL A 252 14.06 -26.00 10.68
CA VAL A 252 15.33 -25.67 10.01
C VAL A 252 15.27 -25.87 8.49
N ASP A 253 14.50 -26.85 8.04
CA ASP A 253 14.39 -27.23 6.63
C ASP A 253 13.32 -26.44 5.87
N ASP A 254 12.55 -25.60 6.58
CA ASP A 254 11.47 -24.84 5.96
C ASP A 254 12.00 -23.71 5.09
N THR A 255 11.31 -23.45 3.98
CA THR A 255 11.50 -22.26 3.17
C THR A 255 10.32 -21.31 3.41
N LEU A 256 10.62 -20.04 3.52
CA LEU A 256 9.64 -18.99 3.79
C LEU A 256 9.57 -18.10 2.56
N LEU A 257 8.36 -17.88 2.06
CA LEU A 257 8.07 -16.84 1.10
C LEU A 257 7.52 -15.64 1.84
N ILE A 258 8.17 -14.49 1.66
CA ILE A 258 7.76 -13.23 2.25
C ILE A 258 7.44 -12.26 1.14
N ILE A 259 6.25 -11.69 1.15
CA ILE A 259 5.78 -10.70 0.16
C ILE A 259 5.61 -9.38 0.88
N ASN A 260 6.33 -8.35 0.43
CA ASN A 260 6.14 -7.00 0.94
C ASN A 260 5.04 -6.29 0.14
N ASN A 261 3.85 -6.21 0.73
CA ASN A 261 2.71 -5.50 0.14
C ASN A 261 2.71 -3.99 0.42
N SER A 262 3.71 -3.51 1.17
CA SER A 262 3.88 -2.09 1.53
C SER A 262 4.45 -1.28 0.36
N VAL A 263 4.31 0.05 0.44
CA VAL A 263 4.92 1.00 -0.50
C VAL A 263 6.37 1.37 -0.15
N LYS A 264 6.88 0.85 0.96
CA LYS A 264 8.23 1.06 1.48
C LYS A 264 8.91 -0.27 1.72
N SER A 265 10.24 -0.24 1.76
CA SER A 265 11.01 -1.42 2.09
C SER A 265 10.70 -1.87 3.52
N ILE A 266 10.53 -3.18 3.68
CA ILE A 266 10.42 -3.83 4.99
C ILE A 266 11.68 -4.63 5.23
N PHE A 267 12.19 -4.58 6.46
CA PHE A 267 13.35 -5.34 6.86
C PHE A 267 12.93 -6.55 7.69
N TYR A 268 13.67 -7.65 7.62
CA TYR A 268 13.37 -8.83 8.41
C TYR A 268 14.63 -9.60 8.84
N TYR A 269 14.53 -10.34 9.93
CA TYR A 269 15.60 -11.21 10.43
C TYR A 269 15.03 -12.31 11.34
N GLY A 270 15.81 -13.39 11.55
CA GLY A 270 15.49 -14.43 12.52
C GLY A 270 15.87 -14.04 13.94
N ALA A 271 15.05 -14.40 14.92
CA ALA A 271 15.29 -14.15 16.35
C ALA A 271 14.99 -15.39 17.21
N ALA A 272 15.69 -15.51 18.33
CA ALA A 272 15.48 -16.57 19.31
C ALA A 272 14.18 -16.39 20.13
N THR A 273 13.79 -15.12 20.33
CA THR A 273 12.59 -14.73 21.10
C THR A 273 11.70 -13.79 20.28
N ALA A 274 10.43 -13.67 20.68
CA ALA A 274 9.47 -12.80 20.01
C ALA A 274 9.77 -11.31 20.22
N GLU A 275 10.54 -10.98 21.27
CA GLU A 275 10.99 -9.63 21.60
C GLU A 275 12.16 -9.15 20.72
N GLY A 276 12.72 -10.04 19.89
CA GLY A 276 13.63 -9.67 18.80
C GLY A 276 15.10 -9.61 19.16
N GLU A 277 15.57 -10.50 20.04
CA GLU A 277 17.02 -10.67 20.25
C GLU A 277 17.69 -11.13 18.94
N GLN A 278 18.43 -10.20 18.32
CA GLN A 278 18.91 -10.31 16.95
C GLN A 278 19.98 -11.39 16.82
N SER A 279 19.75 -12.38 15.97
CA SER A 279 20.74 -13.42 15.70
C SER A 279 21.73 -13.05 14.59
N LYS A 280 21.34 -12.13 13.70
CA LYS A 280 22.15 -11.59 12.61
C LYS A 280 22.36 -10.09 12.80
N PRO A 281 23.58 -9.57 12.56
CA PRO A 281 23.90 -8.15 12.77
C PRO A 281 23.27 -7.22 11.73
N THR A 282 22.69 -7.73 10.64
CA THR A 282 22.08 -6.91 9.58
C THR A 282 20.76 -7.52 9.10
N PRO A 283 19.62 -6.82 9.28
CA PRO A 283 18.33 -7.19 8.70
C PRO A 283 18.40 -7.30 7.18
N ILE A 284 17.67 -8.25 6.62
CA ILE A 284 17.50 -8.40 5.17
C ILE A 284 16.40 -7.45 4.72
N GLU A 285 16.61 -6.72 3.62
CA GLU A 285 15.62 -5.80 3.04
C GLU A 285 14.76 -6.51 2.00
N ILE A 286 13.45 -6.28 2.04
CA ILE A 286 12.51 -6.59 0.97
C ILE A 286 12.00 -5.26 0.42
N PRO A 287 12.36 -4.88 -0.81
CA PRO A 287 11.86 -3.66 -1.42
C PRO A 287 10.32 -3.64 -1.52
N ALA A 288 9.77 -2.44 -1.69
CA ALA A 288 8.32 -2.24 -1.82
C ALA A 288 7.73 -3.03 -2.99
N GLY A 289 6.70 -3.84 -2.74
CA GLY A 289 6.02 -4.65 -3.75
C GLY A 289 6.81 -5.86 -4.27
N GLU A 290 7.97 -6.15 -3.69
CA GLU A 290 8.80 -7.31 -4.01
C GLU A 290 8.54 -8.47 -3.04
N GLU A 291 9.08 -9.64 -3.38
CA GLU A 291 9.07 -10.83 -2.54
C GLU A 291 10.48 -11.36 -2.30
N ALA A 292 10.66 -12.08 -1.21
CA ALA A 292 11.89 -12.77 -0.86
C ALA A 292 11.58 -14.22 -0.48
N GLU A 293 12.38 -15.14 -1.02
CA GLU A 293 12.44 -16.52 -0.55
C GLU A 293 13.64 -16.68 0.35
N VAL A 294 13.41 -17.23 1.53
CA VAL A 294 14.43 -17.34 2.56
C VAL A 294 14.31 -18.70 3.24
N THR A 295 15.41 -19.45 3.30
CA THR A 295 15.44 -20.69 4.08
C THR A 295 15.57 -20.35 5.56
N ALA A 296 14.91 -21.11 6.43
CA ALA A 296 15.02 -20.91 7.88
C ALA A 296 16.49 -20.98 8.36
N ILE A 297 17.31 -21.85 7.77
CA ILE A 297 18.77 -21.89 7.99
C ILE A 297 19.43 -20.54 7.68
N SER A 298 19.07 -19.88 6.58
CA SER A 298 19.65 -18.58 6.24
C SER A 298 19.24 -17.46 7.19
N LEU A 299 18.14 -17.65 7.94
CA LEU A 299 17.73 -16.79 9.05
C LEU A 299 18.43 -17.13 10.37
N GLY A 300 19.23 -18.20 10.44
CA GLY A 300 19.97 -18.62 11.63
C GLY A 300 19.28 -19.70 12.48
N ALA A 301 18.32 -20.44 11.91
CA ALA A 301 17.79 -21.66 12.56
C ALA A 301 18.93 -22.69 12.80
N PRO A 302 18.89 -23.52 13.88
CA PRO A 302 17.77 -23.73 14.81
C PRO A 302 17.69 -22.76 15.99
N ALA A 303 18.65 -21.85 16.17
CA ALA A 303 18.68 -20.94 17.31
C ALA A 303 17.51 -19.94 17.28
N ASN A 304 16.97 -19.68 16.10
CA ASN A 304 15.87 -18.75 15.88
C ASN A 304 14.55 -19.48 15.66
N LYS A 305 13.54 -19.07 16.43
CA LYS A 305 12.17 -19.61 16.36
C LYS A 305 11.16 -18.58 15.84
N PHE A 306 11.58 -17.34 15.67
CA PHE A 306 10.73 -16.23 15.26
C PHE A 306 11.35 -15.48 14.08
N ILE A 307 10.50 -14.88 13.26
CA ILE A 307 10.90 -13.89 12.26
C ILE A 307 10.40 -12.54 12.72
N ILE A 308 11.29 -11.57 12.83
CA ILE A 308 10.94 -10.19 13.18
C ILE A 308 10.94 -9.37 11.91
N PHE A 309 9.85 -8.64 11.69
CA PHE A 309 9.75 -7.64 10.65
C PHE A 309 9.88 -6.25 11.24
N VAL A 310 10.60 -5.37 10.55
CA VAL A 310 10.87 -4.00 10.98
C VAL A 310 10.40 -3.05 9.88
N ASN A 311 9.50 -2.15 10.26
CA ASN A 311 9.10 -1.02 9.46
C ASN A 311 9.85 0.22 9.94
N LYS A 312 10.75 0.74 9.09
CA LYS A 312 11.49 1.97 9.39
C LYS A 312 10.81 3.23 8.86
N ASP A 313 9.66 3.10 8.21
CA ASP A 313 8.90 4.24 7.72
C ASP A 313 8.18 4.95 8.87
N ALA A 314 8.20 6.29 8.84
CA ALA A 314 7.60 7.15 9.85
C ALA A 314 6.14 7.54 9.54
N THR A 315 5.66 7.21 8.35
CA THR A 315 4.42 7.74 7.79
C THR A 315 3.39 6.66 7.49
N GLU A 316 3.81 5.45 7.12
CA GLU A 316 2.91 4.37 6.75
C GLU A 316 3.21 3.05 7.47
N GLU A 317 2.14 2.30 7.76
CA GLU A 317 2.26 0.92 8.24
C GLU A 317 2.79 0.01 7.13
N GLY A 318 3.59 -0.99 7.54
CA GLY A 318 4.02 -2.06 6.67
C GLY A 318 2.98 -3.17 6.64
N GLU A 319 2.74 -3.76 5.47
CA GLU A 319 2.00 -5.01 5.31
C GLU A 319 2.92 -6.06 4.67
N VAL A 320 3.13 -7.17 5.36
CA VAL A 320 3.80 -8.34 4.79
C VAL A 320 2.89 -9.55 4.81
N GLU A 321 2.98 -10.37 3.78
CA GLU A 321 2.39 -11.71 3.73
C GLU A 321 3.50 -12.75 3.81
N ILE A 322 3.31 -13.78 4.63
CA ILE A 322 4.31 -14.82 4.87
C ILE A 322 3.68 -16.18 4.62
N ALA A 323 4.34 -17.04 3.87
CA ALA A 323 3.93 -18.41 3.63
C ALA A 323 5.11 -19.36 3.88
N LEU A 324 4.84 -20.50 4.51
CA LEU A 324 5.73 -21.64 4.51
C LEU A 324 5.59 -22.36 3.17
N ILE A 325 6.73 -22.67 2.54
CA ILE A 325 6.83 -23.33 1.23
C ILE A 325 7.87 -24.45 1.26
#